data_AF-A0A8H5Y6G2-F1
#
_entry.id   AF-A0A8H5Y6G2-F1
#
_cell.length_a   1.000
_cell.length_b   1.000
_cell.length_c   1.000
_cell.angle_alpha   90.00
_cell.angle_beta   90.00
_cell.angle_gamma   90.00
#
_symmetry.space_group_name_H-M   'P 1'
#
loop_
_entity.id
_entity.type
_entity.pdbx_description
1 polymer ?
#
loop_
_entity_poly.entity_id
_entity_poly.type
_entity_poly.pdbx_seq_one_letter_code
_entity_poly.pdbx_strand_id
1 'polypeptide(L)'
;MATGISLTVIGNGNAGKKTLIGSLIYKCGLGLPQLGELEGEGIKSFNEIVPFYEKKGYVQSFYAPSGLVTVQKLQEPDYTIWVVDGSDSSSWNSSAEKLGRLLLSGEIQPRKKLIIAVNKM
;
A
#
# COMPACT_ATOMS: atom_id res chain seq x y z
N MET A 1 4.91 -6.78 -23.88
CA MET A 1 3.91 -6.38 -22.87
C MET A 1 4.64 -6.28 -21.54
N ALA A 2 4.74 -5.09 -20.94
CA ALA A 2 5.38 -4.96 -19.64
C ALA A 2 4.55 -5.72 -18.59
N THR A 3 5.13 -6.73 -17.97
CA THR A 3 4.53 -7.44 -16.83
C THR A 3 4.43 -6.44 -15.67
N GLY A 4 3.21 -6.01 -15.36
CA GLY A 4 2.96 -5.06 -14.26
C GLY A 4 3.47 -5.63 -12.93
N ILE A 5 4.14 -4.81 -12.14
CA ILE A 5 4.68 -5.21 -10.84
C ILE A 5 3.54 -5.22 -9.83
N SER A 6 3.34 -6.34 -9.12
CA SER A 6 2.29 -6.48 -8.12
C SER A 6 2.79 -6.20 -6.70
N LEU A 7 2.05 -5.38 -5.96
CA LEU A 7 2.38 -5.00 -4.58
C LEU A 7 1.19 -5.25 -3.65
N THR A 8 1.40 -6.04 -2.60
CA THR A 8 0.45 -6.15 -1.47
C THR A 8 0.92 -5.27 -0.32
N VAL A 9 0.03 -4.42 0.23
CA VAL A 9 0.32 -3.62 1.43
C VAL A 9 -0.53 -4.12 2.61
N ILE A 10 0.13 -4.54 3.68
CA ILE A 10 -0.44 -5.18 4.86
C ILE A 10 0.14 -4.59 6.14
N GLY A 11 -0.42 -4.96 7.28
CA GLY A 11 -0.06 -4.40 8.58
C GLY A 11 -1.27 -4.32 9.52
N ASN A 12 -1.01 -3.99 10.78
CA ASN A 12 -2.03 -3.90 11.81
C ASN A 12 -3.08 -2.82 11.54
N GLY A 13 -4.20 -2.89 12.30
CA GLY A 13 -5.18 -1.80 12.33
C GLY A 13 -4.47 -0.48 12.64
N ASN A 14 -4.90 0.60 12.00
CA ASN A 14 -4.33 1.94 12.17
C ASN A 14 -2.84 2.12 11.85
N ALA A 15 -2.11 1.12 11.35
CA ALA A 15 -0.70 1.28 10.94
C ALA A 15 -0.47 2.29 9.78
N GLY A 16 -1.54 2.83 9.19
CA GLY A 16 -1.45 3.86 8.14
C GLY A 16 -1.27 3.33 6.72
N LYS A 17 -1.71 2.09 6.46
CA LYS A 17 -1.67 1.46 5.12
C LYS A 17 -2.31 2.34 4.02
N LYS A 18 -3.51 2.86 4.27
CA LYS A 18 -4.23 3.71 3.29
C LYS A 18 -3.47 5.00 3.00
N THR A 19 -2.92 5.63 4.04
CA THR A 19 -2.08 6.82 3.91
C THR A 19 -0.83 6.54 3.08
N LEU A 20 -0.16 5.40 3.31
CA LEU A 20 1.01 4.99 2.53
C LEU A 20 0.67 4.79 1.05
N ILE A 21 -0.39 4.02 0.76
CA ILE A 21 -0.84 3.77 -0.62
C ILE A 21 -1.22 5.08 -1.30
N GLY A 22 -2.04 5.92 -0.64
CA GLY A 22 -2.45 7.21 -1.20
C GLY A 22 -1.28 8.16 -1.43
N SER A 23 -0.27 8.17 -0.56
CA SER A 23 0.96 8.95 -0.75
C SER A 23 1.75 8.49 -1.97
N LEU A 24 1.88 7.17 -2.19
CA LEU A 24 2.54 6.61 -3.38
C LEU A 24 1.79 6.96 -4.66
N ILE A 25 0.46 6.81 -4.65
CA ILE A 25 -0.40 7.19 -5.79
C ILE A 25 -0.27 8.68 -6.09
N TYR A 26 -0.42 9.54 -5.08
CA TYR A 26 -0.37 10.98 -5.26
C TYR A 26 0.99 11.45 -5.79
N LYS A 27 2.08 10.95 -5.21
CA LYS A 27 3.43 11.42 -5.53
C LYS A 27 4.01 10.81 -6.79
N CYS A 28 3.58 9.60 -7.16
CA CYS A 28 4.25 8.81 -8.20
C CYS A 28 3.30 8.19 -9.24
N GLY A 29 1.98 8.30 -9.08
CA GLY A 29 1.00 7.60 -9.92
C GLY A 29 -0.09 8.46 -10.51
N LEU A 30 -0.19 9.72 -10.11
CA LEU A 30 -1.32 10.57 -10.43
C LEU A 30 -1.15 11.25 -11.80
N GLY A 31 -2.07 10.98 -12.73
CA GLY A 31 -2.21 11.78 -13.95
C GLY A 31 -2.97 13.09 -13.70
N LEU A 32 -2.80 14.07 -14.59
CA LEU A 32 -3.49 15.37 -14.51
C LEU A 32 -5.03 15.24 -14.41
N PRO A 33 -5.71 14.33 -15.15
CA PRO A 33 -7.15 14.16 -15.00
C PRO A 33 -7.56 13.68 -13.60
N GLN A 34 -6.87 12.67 -13.07
CA GLN A 34 -7.15 12.14 -11.73
C GLN A 34 -6.85 13.16 -10.63
N LEU A 35 -5.84 14.03 -10.84
CA LEU A 35 -5.58 15.16 -9.94
C LEU A 35 -6.73 16.14 -9.91
N GLY A 36 -7.24 16.55 -11.08
CA GLY A 36 -8.38 17.45 -11.16
C GLY A 36 -9.64 16.89 -10.51
N GLU A 37 -9.90 15.58 -10.64
CA GLU A 37 -11.04 14.95 -9.96
C GLU A 37 -10.87 14.88 -8.44
N LEU A 38 -9.67 14.55 -7.94
CA LEU A 38 -9.39 14.54 -6.50
C LEU A 38 -9.60 15.93 -5.89
N GLU A 39 -9.05 16.96 -6.52
CA GLU A 39 -9.20 18.35 -6.10
C GLU A 39 -10.66 18.81 -6.18
N GLY A 40 -11.37 18.44 -7.25
CA GLY A 40 -12.78 18.74 -7.45
C GLY A 40 -13.71 18.08 -6.41
N GLU A 41 -13.39 16.88 -5.94
CA GLU A 41 -14.11 16.22 -4.82
C GLU A 41 -13.62 16.69 -3.44
N GLY A 42 -12.68 17.63 -3.38
CA GLY A 42 -12.19 18.20 -2.12
C GLY A 42 -11.34 17.23 -1.30
N ILE A 43 -10.74 16.23 -1.93
CA ILE A 43 -9.89 15.24 -1.26
C ILE A 43 -8.56 15.90 -0.89
N LYS A 44 -8.31 16.05 0.42
CA LYS A 44 -7.14 16.79 0.94
C LYS A 44 -6.14 15.91 1.68
N SER A 45 -6.48 14.66 1.98
CA SER A 45 -5.63 13.76 2.75
C SER A 45 -5.31 12.46 2.00
N PHE A 46 -4.09 11.94 2.19
CA PHE A 46 -3.65 10.73 1.48
C PHE A 46 -4.49 9.49 1.83
N ASN A 47 -5.04 9.40 3.04
CA ASN A 47 -5.90 8.28 3.44
C ASN A 47 -7.27 8.28 2.75
N GLU A 48 -7.69 9.40 2.16
CA GLU A 48 -8.94 9.53 1.40
C GLU A 48 -8.78 9.15 -0.08
N ILE A 49 -7.55 9.19 -0.61
CA ILE A 49 -7.27 8.84 -2.01
C ILE A 49 -7.64 7.38 -2.30
N VAL A 50 -7.33 6.44 -1.39
CA VAL A 50 -7.67 5.02 -1.59
C VAL A 50 -9.19 4.80 -1.70
N PRO A 51 -10.03 5.27 -0.74
CA PRO A 51 -11.49 5.24 -0.90
C PRO A 51 -12.01 5.92 -2.17
N PHE A 52 -11.41 7.05 -2.59
CA PHE A 52 -11.78 7.72 -3.83
C PHE A 52 -11.53 6.82 -5.05
N TYR A 53 -10.35 6.20 -5.13
CA TYR A 53 -10.01 5.25 -6.21
C TYR A 53 -10.96 4.04 -6.22
N GLU A 54 -11.27 3.49 -5.05
CA GLU A 54 -12.24 2.38 -4.90
C GLU A 54 -13.63 2.78 -5.40
N LYS A 55 -14.12 3.97 -5.01
CA LYS A 55 -15.41 4.53 -5.45
C LYS A 55 -15.47 4.75 -6.97
N LYS A 56 -14.37 5.20 -7.57
CA LYS A 56 -14.26 5.49 -9.01
C LYS A 56 -13.96 4.26 -9.87
N GLY A 57 -13.65 3.12 -9.26
CA GLY A 57 -13.19 1.93 -9.97
C GLY A 57 -11.80 2.09 -10.60
N TYR A 58 -10.99 3.02 -10.09
CA TYR A 58 -9.63 3.24 -10.58
C TYR A 58 -8.65 2.22 -10.03
N VAL A 59 -7.71 1.81 -10.89
CA VAL A 59 -6.60 0.95 -10.49
C VAL A 59 -5.66 1.74 -9.58
N GLN A 60 -5.46 1.25 -8.36
CA GLN A 60 -4.48 1.79 -7.42
C GLN A 60 -3.07 1.46 -7.91
N SER A 61 -2.45 2.38 -8.64
CA SER A 61 -1.14 2.16 -9.24
C SER A 61 -0.26 3.41 -9.19
N PHE A 62 1.05 3.19 -9.23
CA PHE A 62 2.05 4.25 -9.27
C PHE A 62 3.29 3.81 -10.05
N TYR A 63 4.07 4.76 -10.53
CA TYR A 63 5.30 4.50 -11.27
C TYR A 63 6.50 4.41 -10.33
N ALA A 64 7.27 3.33 -10.47
CA ALA A 64 8.60 3.17 -9.90
C ALA A 64 9.64 3.13 -11.05
N PRO A 65 10.96 3.27 -10.77
CA PRO A 65 11.98 3.14 -11.80
C PRO A 65 11.93 1.82 -12.58
N SER A 66 11.44 0.75 -11.94
CA SER A 66 11.25 -0.57 -12.54
C SER A 66 9.98 -0.72 -13.38
N GLY A 67 9.12 0.30 -13.43
CA GLY A 67 7.86 0.30 -14.17
C GLY A 67 6.62 0.56 -13.30
N LEU A 68 5.45 0.30 -13.88
CA LEU A 68 4.16 0.46 -13.22
C LEU A 68 3.98 -0.58 -12.11
N VAL A 69 3.67 -0.11 -10.91
CA VAL A 69 3.36 -0.92 -9.74
C VAL A 69 1.86 -0.82 -9.45
N THR A 70 1.19 -1.97 -9.37
CA THR A 70 -0.23 -2.06 -9.01
C THR A 70 -0.37 -2.58 -7.60
N VAL A 71 -1.09 -1.83 -6.77
CA VAL A 71 -1.44 -2.21 -5.40
C VAL A 71 -2.69 -3.09 -5.45
N GLN A 72 -2.55 -4.33 -5.01
CA GLN A 72 -3.62 -5.31 -5.00
C GLN A 72 -3.38 -6.36 -3.92
N LYS A 73 -4.46 -6.92 -3.38
CA LYS A 73 -4.35 -7.96 -2.36
C LYS A 73 -4.19 -9.31 -3.03
N LEU A 74 -2.96 -9.80 -3.09
CA LEU A 74 -2.61 -11.14 -3.58
C LEU A 74 -1.95 -11.99 -2.50
N GLN A 75 -2.11 -13.31 -2.63
CA GLN A 75 -1.36 -14.29 -1.86
C GLN A 75 0.12 -14.29 -2.26
N GLU A 76 0.41 -14.26 -3.56
CA GLU A 76 1.78 -14.28 -4.11
C GLU A 76 2.13 -13.03 -4.94
N PRO A 77 2.22 -11.84 -4.33
CA PRO A 77 2.62 -10.63 -5.05
C PRO A 77 4.12 -10.65 -5.37
N ASP A 78 4.60 -9.79 -6.28
CA ASP A 78 6.03 -9.55 -6.46
C ASP A 78 6.65 -9.00 -5.16
N TYR A 79 5.98 -8.01 -4.58
CA TYR A 79 6.42 -7.33 -3.38
C TYR A 79 5.32 -7.31 -2.34
N THR A 80 5.72 -7.36 -1.08
CA THR A 80 4.84 -7.09 0.06
C THR A 80 5.45 -6.00 0.92
N ILE A 81 4.65 -5.00 1.29
CA ILE A 81 5.01 -4.05 2.35
C ILE A 81 4.23 -4.41 3.61
N TRP A 82 4.94 -4.71 4.69
CA TRP A 82 4.40 -4.78 6.04
C TRP A 82 4.58 -3.43 6.74
N VAL A 83 3.47 -2.76 6.98
CA VAL A 83 3.44 -1.45 7.64
C VAL A 83 3.34 -1.63 9.15
N VAL A 84 4.31 -1.05 9.86
CA VAL A 84 4.42 -1.03 11.32
C VAL A 84 4.11 0.38 11.81
N ASP A 85 3.30 0.47 12.86
CA ASP A 85 3.06 1.73 13.56
C ASP A 85 4.26 2.04 14.47
N GLY A 86 5.09 3.00 14.09
CA GLY A 86 6.26 3.44 14.87
C GLY A 86 5.90 4.25 16.11
N SER A 87 4.68 4.79 16.18
CA SER A 87 4.23 5.60 17.33
C SER A 87 3.69 4.75 18.49
N ASP A 88 3.30 3.49 18.23
CA ASP A 88 2.71 2.59 19.22
C ASP A 88 3.62 1.39 19.50
N SER A 89 4.61 1.59 20.37
CA SER A 89 5.55 0.55 20.78
C SER A 89 4.91 -0.63 21.50
N SER A 90 3.71 -0.45 22.07
CA SER A 90 2.98 -1.54 22.71
C SER A 90 2.49 -2.59 21.71
N SER A 91 2.32 -2.20 20.43
CA SER A 91 1.82 -3.08 19.36
C SER A 91 2.91 -3.83 18.59
N TRP A 92 4.20 -3.55 18.81
CA TRP A 92 5.28 -4.06 17.96
C TRP A 92 5.41 -5.58 18.01
N ASN A 93 5.36 -6.18 19.20
CA ASN A 93 5.48 -7.63 19.35
C ASN A 93 4.33 -8.36 18.67
N SER A 94 3.08 -7.92 18.90
CA SER A 94 1.90 -8.54 18.28
C SER A 94 1.88 -8.32 16.76
N SER A 95 2.43 -7.20 16.26
CA SER A 95 2.65 -6.95 14.83
C SER A 95 3.63 -7.96 14.23
N ALA A 96 4.78 -8.17 14.88
CA ALA A 96 5.80 -9.12 14.43
C ALA A 96 5.26 -10.57 14.44
N GLU A 97 4.58 -10.98 15.51
CA GLU A 97 3.94 -12.30 15.60
C GLU A 97 2.92 -12.51 14.48
N LYS A 98 2.09 -11.51 14.21
CA LYS A 98 1.09 -11.58 13.13
C LYS A 98 1.74 -11.74 11.76
N LEU A 99 2.80 -10.97 11.47
CA LEU A 99 3.56 -11.13 10.24
C LEU A 99 4.16 -12.54 10.15
N GLY A 100 4.76 -13.04 11.23
CA GLY A 100 5.32 -14.38 11.31
C GLY A 100 4.28 -15.46 10.97
N ARG A 101 3.08 -15.38 11.55
CA ARG A 101 1.99 -16.31 11.24
C ARG A 101 1.59 -16.27 9.77
N LEU A 102 1.45 -15.09 9.17
CA LEU A 102 1.04 -14.94 7.76
C LEU A 102 2.07 -15.53 6.79
N LEU A 103 3.36 -15.44 7.12
CA LEU A 103 4.44 -16.03 6.34
C LEU A 103 4.47 -17.55 6.50
N LEU A 104 4.33 -18.05 7.74
CA LEU A 104 4.33 -19.49 8.03
C LEU A 104 3.11 -20.22 7.49
N SER A 105 1.93 -19.58 7.50
CA SER A 105 0.69 -20.15 6.94
C SER A 105 0.65 -20.12 5.41
N GLY A 106 1.56 -19.37 4.77
CA GLY A 106 1.54 -19.16 3.33
C GLY A 106 0.39 -18.28 2.84
N GLU A 107 -0.31 -17.58 3.75
CA GLU A 107 -1.29 -16.55 3.38
C GLU A 107 -0.66 -15.41 2.57
N ILE A 108 0.65 -15.16 2.79
CA ILE A 108 1.42 -14.15 2.08
C ILE A 108 2.80 -14.70 1.73
N GLN A 109 3.09 -14.78 0.44
CA GLN A 109 4.33 -15.31 -0.10
C GLN A 109 4.88 -14.37 -1.19
N PRO A 110 5.62 -13.31 -0.82
CA PRO A 110 6.17 -12.37 -1.78
C PRO A 110 7.21 -13.08 -2.66
N ARG A 111 7.06 -13.01 -3.98
CA ARG A 111 7.95 -13.67 -4.95
C ARG A 111 9.34 -13.05 -5.02
N LYS A 112 9.46 -11.75 -4.72
CA LYS A 112 10.73 -11.02 -4.73
C LYS A 112 11.16 -10.60 -3.34
N LYS A 113 10.40 -9.70 -2.68
CA LYS A 113 10.81 -9.14 -1.38
C LYS A 113 9.63 -8.83 -0.46
N LEU A 114 9.87 -9.04 0.83
CA LEU A 114 9.14 -8.42 1.92
C LEU A 114 9.87 -7.14 2.35
N ILE A 115 9.14 -6.04 2.49
CA ILE A 115 9.64 -4.74 2.91
C ILE A 115 8.94 -4.38 4.22
N ILE A 116 9.69 -4.02 5.25
CA ILE A 116 9.14 -3.50 6.50
C ILE A 116 9.15 -1.98 6.44
N ALA A 117 7.98 -1.35 6.50
CA ALA A 117 7.83 0.10 6.50
C ALA A 117 7.38 0.57 7.88
N VAL A 118 8.27 1.27 8.59
CA VAL A 118 7.93 1.93 9.87
C VAL A 118 7.29 3.26 9.56
N ASN A 119 6.04 3.44 10.00
CA ASN A 119 5.22 4.59 9.71
C ASN A 119 4.92 5.41 10.98
N LYS A 120 4.46 6.66 10.82
CA LYS A 120 4.16 7.59 11.92
C LYS A 120 5.35 7.89 12.84
N MET A 121 6.54 7.95 12.26
CA MET A 121 7.73 8.49 12.92
C MET A 121 7.64 10.01 13.05
#